data_AF-A0A2E8D2X8-F1
#
_entry.id   AF-A0A2E8D2X8-F1
#
_cell.length_a   1.000
_cell.length_b   1.000
_cell.length_c   1.000
_cell.angle_alpha   90.00
_cell.angle_beta   90.00
_cell.angle_gamma   90.00
#
_symmetry.space_group_name_H-M   'P 1'
#
loop_
_entity.id
_entity.type
_entity.pdbx_description
1 polymer ?
#
loop_
_entity_poly.entity_id
_entity_poly.type
_entity_poly.pdbx_seq_one_letter_code
_entity_poly.pdbx_strand_id
1 'polypeptide(L)'
;MWSSMALAQVDFEQPPIDYLKAQPDDVITKLQARIDAGEVELKRERGLGYLRSVLDALNVPASSQALVYSKTSFQLRRISPRTPRAIYFGDEVYVGWVRGSDVMEFSAVDPKLGANFYTLSQNETGRPQFRRHTHTCLQCHGSSLTKGVPGHMVRSVYSKADGQPVLGAGTYRSDHTSPLKERWGGWYVTGQHGSQRHLGNLFVNQVDNPREADLDSGANVTDLKPYFRTAGYLSGHSDIVALMVLEHQTTMHNLITRANFLTQITLRDAAVMNKMLERSDDFCSESNERRINNAAEPVVKYLLFAGEARLTAPIVGTSNFAEEFATGGPRDKQERSLRELDLRGRLFKYPCSYLIYSAAFDELPAAVKTRIYQRLWDVLTGEDTSEDFQHLTPVDRQAILAILRDTKQGLPEYWRRGNDE
;
A
#
# COMPACT_ATOMS: atom_id res chain seq x y z
N MET A 1 23.09 23.91 3.42
CA MET A 1 22.01 24.48 2.60
C MET A 1 21.31 23.35 1.88
N TRP A 2 20.14 22.93 2.36
CA TRP A 2 19.34 21.93 1.67
C TRP A 2 18.60 22.68 0.56
N SER A 3 19.03 22.45 -0.68
CA SER A 3 18.32 22.97 -1.84
C SER A 3 16.94 22.31 -1.86
N SER A 4 15.91 23.07 -1.47
CA SER A 4 14.52 22.72 -1.70
C SER A 4 14.30 22.71 -3.21
N MET A 5 14.60 21.60 -3.87
CA MET A 5 14.07 21.36 -5.20
C MET A 5 12.54 21.37 -5.06
N ALA A 6 11.92 22.42 -5.60
CA ALA A 6 10.48 22.47 -5.77
C ALA A 6 10.08 21.29 -6.69
N LEU A 7 9.62 20.20 -6.10
CA LEU A 7 8.99 19.12 -6.85
C LEU A 7 7.68 19.68 -7.40
N ALA A 8 7.62 19.91 -8.71
CA ALA A 8 6.36 20.23 -9.37
C ALA A 8 5.31 19.17 -8.98
N GLN A 9 4.17 19.61 -8.47
CA GLN A 9 3.05 18.73 -8.16
C GLN A 9 2.63 18.02 -9.45
N VAL A 10 2.39 16.71 -9.36
CA VAL A 10 1.92 15.95 -10.52
C VAL A 10 0.52 16.42 -10.84
N ASP A 11 0.35 17.13 -11.96
CA ASP A 11 -0.97 17.53 -12.44
C ASP A 11 -1.63 16.33 -13.14
N PHE A 12 -2.45 15.61 -12.38
CA PHE A 12 -3.20 14.45 -12.84
C PHE A 12 -4.64 14.78 -13.25
N GLU A 13 -5.07 16.04 -13.15
CA GLU A 13 -6.40 16.48 -13.58
C GLU A 13 -6.44 16.79 -15.08
N GLN A 14 -5.29 17.01 -15.70
CA GLN A 14 -5.15 17.26 -17.13
C GLN A 14 -4.74 16.00 -17.91
N PRO A 15 -4.93 15.99 -19.25
CA PRO A 15 -4.33 14.98 -20.11
C PRO A 15 -2.80 14.89 -19.89
N PRO A 16 -2.22 13.68 -19.82
CA PRO A 16 -2.78 12.43 -20.32
C PRO A 16 -3.56 11.60 -19.29
N ILE A 17 -3.63 12.03 -18.03
CA ILE A 17 -4.26 11.23 -16.96
C ILE A 17 -5.76 11.50 -16.88
N ASP A 18 -6.16 12.78 -16.92
CA ASP A 18 -7.56 13.24 -16.87
C ASP A 18 -8.37 12.52 -15.77
N TYR A 19 -7.78 12.41 -14.58
CA TYR A 19 -8.23 11.51 -13.50
C TYR A 19 -9.72 11.67 -13.15
N LEU A 20 -10.23 12.91 -13.19
CA LEU A 20 -11.61 13.25 -12.84
C LEU A 20 -12.63 12.72 -13.85
N LYS A 21 -12.25 12.53 -15.12
CA LYS A 21 -13.14 12.12 -16.22
C LYS A 21 -12.87 10.69 -16.71
N ALA A 22 -11.64 10.22 -16.59
CA ALA A 22 -11.24 8.89 -17.01
C ALA A 22 -12.07 7.81 -16.29
N GLN A 23 -12.46 6.78 -17.02
CA GLN A 23 -13.20 5.64 -16.48
C GLN A 23 -12.23 4.64 -15.84
N PRO A 24 -12.42 4.25 -14.56
CA PRO A 24 -11.59 3.25 -13.92
C PRO A 24 -11.80 1.84 -14.47
N ASP A 25 -10.72 1.07 -14.46
CA ASP A 25 -10.69 -0.36 -14.73
C ASP A 25 -10.04 -1.08 -13.53
N ASP A 26 -10.75 -1.06 -12.40
CA ASP A 26 -10.30 -1.63 -11.13
C ASP A 26 -11.24 -2.75 -10.65
N VAL A 27 -10.87 -3.42 -9.57
CA VAL A 27 -11.66 -4.53 -9.02
C VAL A 27 -13.06 -4.13 -8.59
N ILE A 28 -13.31 -2.86 -8.28
CA ILE A 28 -14.64 -2.36 -7.90
C ILE A 28 -15.51 -2.20 -9.14
N THR A 29 -15.00 -1.62 -10.23
CA THR A 29 -15.78 -1.51 -11.48
C THR A 29 -16.06 -2.89 -12.07
N LYS A 30 -15.12 -3.82 -11.99
CA LYS A 30 -15.31 -5.24 -12.36
C LYS A 30 -16.37 -5.92 -11.50
N LEU A 31 -16.34 -5.73 -10.18
CA LEU A 31 -17.37 -6.28 -9.30
C LEU A 31 -18.76 -5.67 -9.58
N GLN A 32 -18.83 -4.35 -9.82
CA GLN A 32 -20.07 -3.68 -10.17
C GLN A 32 -20.70 -4.27 -11.44
N ALA A 33 -19.90 -4.48 -12.49
CA ALA A 33 -20.37 -5.11 -13.73
C ALA A 33 -20.95 -6.50 -13.50
N ARG A 34 -20.31 -7.33 -12.65
CA ARG A 34 -20.80 -8.67 -12.28
C ARG A 34 -22.10 -8.62 -11.48
N ILE A 35 -22.27 -7.63 -10.61
CA ILE A 35 -23.53 -7.40 -9.87
C ILE A 35 -24.64 -7.00 -10.85
N ASP A 36 -24.35 -6.08 -11.77
CA ASP A 36 -25.35 -5.59 -12.74
C ASP A 36 -25.78 -6.70 -13.72
N ALA A 37 -24.86 -7.59 -14.08
CA ALA A 37 -25.12 -8.80 -14.87
C ALA A 37 -25.85 -9.91 -14.10
N GLY A 38 -25.97 -9.81 -12.77
CA GLY A 38 -26.57 -10.84 -11.92
C GLY A 38 -25.67 -12.06 -11.66
N GLU A 39 -24.38 -11.97 -11.96
CA GLU A 39 -23.39 -13.03 -11.71
C GLU A 39 -22.95 -13.09 -10.24
N VAL A 40 -23.08 -11.96 -9.51
CA VAL A 40 -22.76 -11.85 -8.09
C VAL A 40 -23.94 -11.21 -7.35
N GLU A 41 -24.38 -11.88 -6.29
CA GLU A 41 -25.37 -11.35 -5.36
C GLU A 41 -24.70 -11.06 -4.01
N LEU A 42 -24.78 -9.81 -3.54
CA LEU A 42 -24.26 -9.41 -2.24
C LEU A 42 -25.28 -9.67 -1.15
N LYS A 43 -24.95 -10.57 -0.23
CA LYS A 43 -25.81 -10.94 0.90
C LYS A 43 -25.61 -10.00 2.07
N ARG A 44 -26.71 -9.43 2.56
CA ARG A 44 -26.72 -8.56 3.73
C ARG A 44 -26.86 -9.37 5.02
N GLU A 45 -25.95 -9.14 5.96
CA GLU A 45 -25.96 -9.75 7.29
C GLU A 45 -26.39 -8.75 8.37
N ARG A 46 -27.14 -9.23 9.37
CA ARG A 46 -27.54 -8.38 10.50
C ARG A 46 -26.31 -7.89 11.26
N GLY A 47 -26.13 -6.57 11.31
CA GLY A 47 -25.07 -5.91 12.05
C GLY A 47 -23.74 -5.74 11.28
N LEU A 48 -23.50 -6.54 10.24
CA LEU A 48 -22.33 -6.43 9.36
C LEU A 48 -22.66 -5.81 7.99
N GLY A 49 -23.95 -5.79 7.63
CA GLY A 49 -24.43 -5.32 6.34
C GLY A 49 -23.83 -6.17 5.21
N TYR A 50 -23.32 -5.56 4.14
CA TYR A 50 -22.75 -6.31 3.02
C TYR A 50 -21.30 -6.76 3.23
N LEU A 51 -20.69 -6.42 4.37
CA LEU A 51 -19.25 -6.56 4.60
C LEU A 51 -18.70 -7.92 4.18
N ARG A 52 -19.20 -9.03 4.74
CA ARG A 52 -18.68 -10.36 4.47
C ARG A 52 -18.79 -10.73 2.99
N SER A 53 -19.98 -10.59 2.40
CA SER A 53 -20.20 -10.89 0.99
C SER A 53 -19.34 -10.06 0.04
N VAL A 54 -19.04 -8.81 0.40
CA VAL A 54 -18.16 -7.93 -0.39
C VAL A 54 -16.70 -8.35 -0.27
N LEU A 55 -16.23 -8.69 0.95
CA LEU A 55 -14.87 -9.20 1.12
C LEU A 55 -14.67 -10.50 0.35
N ASP A 56 -15.63 -11.42 0.42
CA ASP A 56 -15.59 -12.69 -0.31
C ASP A 56 -15.57 -12.45 -1.84
N ALA A 57 -16.42 -11.55 -2.34
CA ALA A 57 -16.47 -11.23 -3.78
C ALA A 57 -15.21 -10.54 -4.31
N LEU A 58 -14.47 -9.83 -3.43
CA LEU A 58 -13.21 -9.16 -3.73
C LEU A 58 -11.98 -10.00 -3.36
N ASN A 59 -12.16 -11.22 -2.85
CA ASN A 59 -11.08 -12.08 -2.32
C ASN A 59 -10.21 -11.37 -1.26
N VAL A 60 -10.83 -10.57 -0.39
CA VAL A 60 -10.14 -9.88 0.71
C VAL A 60 -10.23 -10.72 1.99
N PRO A 61 -9.10 -11.21 2.54
CA PRO A 61 -9.15 -12.09 3.70
C PRO A 61 -9.54 -11.31 4.96
N ALA A 62 -10.46 -11.87 5.75
CA ALA A 62 -10.84 -11.26 7.03
C ALA A 62 -9.68 -11.19 8.05
N SER A 63 -8.64 -12.02 7.87
CA SER A 63 -7.40 -12.00 8.66
C SER A 63 -6.60 -10.70 8.46
N SER A 64 -6.78 -10.00 7.34
CA SER A 64 -6.14 -8.69 7.05
C SER A 64 -6.67 -7.53 7.90
N GLN A 65 -7.64 -7.80 8.79
CA GLN A 65 -8.29 -6.78 9.60
C GLN A 65 -7.27 -5.97 10.40
N ALA A 66 -7.29 -4.66 10.21
CA ALA A 66 -6.62 -3.66 11.02
C ALA A 66 -7.65 -2.68 11.59
N LEU A 67 -7.47 -2.28 12.85
CA LEU A 67 -8.45 -1.49 13.59
C LEU A 67 -7.90 -0.10 13.94
N VAL A 68 -8.62 0.92 13.49
CA VAL A 68 -8.29 2.34 13.69
C VAL A 68 -9.29 2.96 14.65
N TYR A 69 -8.83 3.44 15.80
CA TYR A 69 -9.70 4.19 16.72
C TYR A 69 -9.55 5.70 16.61
N SER A 70 -8.49 6.18 15.94
CA SER A 70 -8.29 7.61 15.73
C SER A 70 -9.34 8.22 14.80
N LYS A 71 -9.77 9.43 15.12
CA LYS A 71 -10.78 10.20 14.38
C LYS A 71 -10.15 10.93 13.19
N THR A 72 -9.61 10.16 12.24
CA THR A 72 -8.85 10.66 11.07
C THR A 72 -9.51 10.33 9.72
N SER A 73 -10.75 9.84 9.74
CA SER A 73 -11.51 9.38 8.56
C SER A 73 -12.70 10.30 8.25
N PHE A 74 -13.22 10.21 7.01
CA PHE A 74 -14.50 10.78 6.59
C PHE A 74 -15.65 10.51 7.58
N GLN A 75 -15.63 9.35 8.25
CA GLN A 75 -16.65 8.93 9.22
C GLN A 75 -16.27 9.19 10.70
N LEU A 76 -15.42 10.18 10.97
CA LEU A 76 -14.87 10.48 12.31
C LEU A 76 -15.90 10.53 13.45
N ARG A 77 -17.16 10.92 13.18
CA ARG A 77 -18.22 11.00 14.20
C ARG A 77 -18.69 9.63 14.72
N ARG A 78 -18.45 8.56 13.96
CA ARG A 78 -18.84 7.18 14.32
C ARG A 78 -17.66 6.35 14.85
N ILE A 79 -16.45 6.89 14.80
CA ILE A 79 -15.21 6.20 15.18
C ILE A 79 -14.81 6.63 16.59
N SER A 80 -14.47 5.65 17.43
CA SER A 80 -13.94 5.87 18.77
C SER A 80 -13.11 4.66 19.22
N PRO A 81 -12.34 4.76 20.31
CA PRO A 81 -11.71 3.59 20.93
C PRO A 81 -12.68 2.44 21.24
N ARG A 82 -13.94 2.75 21.59
CA ARG A 82 -14.96 1.71 21.86
C ARG A 82 -15.62 1.15 20.59
N THR A 83 -15.50 1.86 19.46
CA THR A 83 -16.08 1.51 18.17
C THR A 83 -15.10 1.84 17.05
N PRO A 84 -13.94 1.14 16.98
CA PRO A 84 -12.94 1.41 15.95
C PRO A 84 -13.49 1.14 14.54
N ARG A 85 -12.89 1.82 13.55
CA ARG A 85 -13.06 1.48 12.14
C ARG A 85 -12.22 0.25 11.82
N ALA A 86 -12.78 -0.70 11.09
CA ALA A 86 -12.03 -1.80 10.51
C ALA A 86 -11.57 -1.44 9.10
N ILE A 87 -10.31 -1.75 8.80
CA ILE A 87 -9.73 -1.76 7.46
C ILE A 87 -9.41 -3.21 7.14
N TYR A 88 -9.87 -3.69 6.00
CA TYR A 88 -9.45 -4.96 5.41
C TYR A 88 -8.73 -4.65 4.11
N PHE A 89 -7.78 -5.48 3.69
CA PHE A 89 -7.06 -5.25 2.45
C PHE A 89 -6.73 -6.56 1.74
N GLY A 90 -6.89 -6.53 0.43
CA GLY A 90 -6.30 -7.48 -0.50
C GLY A 90 -5.22 -6.77 -1.32
N ASP A 91 -4.74 -7.43 -2.36
CA ASP A 91 -3.67 -6.87 -3.20
C ASP A 91 -4.09 -5.60 -3.94
N GLU A 92 -5.35 -5.51 -4.38
CA GLU A 92 -5.82 -4.45 -5.27
C GLU A 92 -6.89 -3.53 -4.64
N VAL A 93 -7.27 -3.78 -3.39
CA VAL A 93 -8.35 -3.01 -2.73
C VAL A 93 -8.20 -2.96 -1.21
N TYR A 94 -8.58 -1.81 -0.66
CA TYR A 94 -8.68 -1.54 0.77
C TYR A 94 -10.15 -1.22 1.10
N VAL A 95 -10.71 -1.93 2.08
CA VAL A 95 -12.13 -1.85 2.47
C VAL A 95 -12.24 -1.29 3.87
N GLY A 96 -12.84 -0.11 3.99
CA GLY A 96 -13.16 0.54 5.25
C GLY A 96 -14.59 0.24 5.70
N TRP A 97 -14.73 -0.24 6.94
CA TRP A 97 -16.02 -0.52 7.55
C TRP A 97 -16.11 0.10 8.95
N VAL A 98 -17.19 0.83 9.19
CA VAL A 98 -17.49 1.43 10.49
C VAL A 98 -18.79 0.83 11.00
N ARG A 99 -18.74 0.27 12.21
CA ARG A 99 -19.90 -0.38 12.83
C ARG A 99 -21.10 0.57 12.90
N GLY A 100 -22.24 0.11 12.39
CA GLY A 100 -23.49 0.88 12.40
C GLY A 100 -23.49 2.09 11.47
N SER A 101 -22.58 2.12 10.49
CA SER A 101 -22.63 3.10 9.40
C SER A 101 -23.55 2.65 8.28
N ASP A 102 -24.08 3.63 7.56
CA ASP A 102 -24.92 3.46 6.39
C ASP A 102 -24.09 3.27 5.10
N VAL A 103 -22.75 3.36 5.19
CA VAL A 103 -21.83 3.20 4.05
C VAL A 103 -20.57 2.41 4.41
N MET A 104 -20.12 1.59 3.46
CA MET A 104 -18.74 1.08 3.39
C MET A 104 -17.91 1.99 2.48
N GLU A 105 -16.61 2.07 2.75
CA GLU A 105 -15.64 2.86 1.99
C GLU A 105 -14.64 1.93 1.29
N PHE A 106 -14.20 2.31 0.10
CA PHE A 106 -13.25 1.53 -0.69
C PHE A 106 -12.18 2.44 -1.25
N SER A 107 -10.96 1.92 -1.30
CA SER A 107 -9.88 2.47 -2.10
C SER A 107 -9.34 1.35 -2.97
N ALA A 108 -9.57 1.42 -4.28
CA ALA A 108 -9.13 0.42 -5.25
C ALA A 108 -7.90 0.93 -6.00
N VAL A 109 -7.05 0.01 -6.41
CA VAL A 109 -5.85 0.28 -7.20
C VAL A 109 -6.22 0.12 -8.67
N ASP A 110 -5.99 1.17 -9.44
CA ASP A 110 -6.16 1.19 -10.89
C ASP A 110 -4.80 1.35 -11.56
N PRO A 111 -4.45 0.51 -12.56
CA PRO A 111 -3.15 0.57 -13.21
C PRO A 111 -2.83 1.91 -13.89
N LYS A 112 -3.85 2.65 -14.33
CA LYS A 112 -3.74 3.91 -15.08
C LYS A 112 -4.04 5.14 -14.25
N LEU A 113 -4.90 5.03 -13.23
CA LEU A 113 -5.41 6.15 -12.44
C LEU A 113 -4.88 6.18 -11.00
N GLY A 114 -4.16 5.14 -10.55
CA GLY A 114 -3.73 5.03 -9.17
C GLY A 114 -4.89 4.69 -8.25
N ALA A 115 -5.00 5.33 -7.09
CA ALA A 115 -6.08 5.03 -6.16
C ALA A 115 -7.42 5.65 -6.59
N ASN A 116 -8.45 4.83 -6.75
CA ASN A 116 -9.84 5.26 -6.90
C ASN A 116 -10.63 5.03 -5.61
N PHE A 117 -11.56 5.94 -5.29
CA PHE A 117 -12.30 5.92 -4.03
C PHE A 117 -13.79 5.69 -4.26
N TYR A 118 -14.39 4.77 -3.52
CA TYR A 118 -15.80 4.43 -3.65
C TYR A 118 -16.50 4.35 -2.30
N THR A 119 -17.83 4.47 -2.34
CA THR A 119 -18.70 4.07 -1.22
C THR A 119 -19.77 3.10 -1.68
N LEU A 120 -20.16 2.18 -0.81
CA LEU A 120 -21.31 1.28 -1.01
C LEU A 120 -22.32 1.51 0.12
N SER A 121 -23.57 1.80 -0.22
CA SER A 121 -24.64 1.91 0.78
C SER A 121 -24.92 0.56 1.45
N GLN A 122 -25.15 0.57 2.76
CA GLN A 122 -25.53 -0.59 3.56
C GLN A 122 -27.05 -0.79 3.66
N ASN A 123 -27.82 0.07 2.98
CA ASN A 123 -29.27 -0.07 2.87
C ASN A 123 -29.62 -1.30 2.04
N GLU A 124 -30.72 -1.94 2.40
CA GLU A 124 -31.20 -3.12 1.69
C GLU A 124 -31.72 -2.71 0.32
N THR A 125 -31.11 -3.27 -0.73
CA THR A 125 -31.49 -3.05 -2.13
C THR A 125 -31.24 -4.33 -2.91
N GLY A 126 -32.04 -4.58 -3.94
CA GLY A 126 -31.82 -5.75 -4.81
C GLY A 126 -30.57 -5.63 -5.70
N ARG A 127 -30.02 -4.42 -5.85
CA ARG A 127 -28.81 -4.13 -6.63
C ARG A 127 -27.98 -3.05 -5.94
N PRO A 128 -27.08 -3.41 -5.02
CA PRO A 128 -26.16 -2.46 -4.40
C PRO A 128 -25.26 -1.80 -5.46
N GLN A 129 -24.93 -0.53 -5.28
CA GLN A 129 -24.19 0.26 -6.26
C GLN A 129 -23.00 0.96 -5.61
N PHE A 130 -21.80 0.72 -6.16
CA PHE A 130 -20.59 1.44 -5.80
C PHE A 130 -20.61 2.84 -6.43
N ARG A 131 -20.40 3.86 -5.61
CA ARG A 131 -20.33 5.26 -6.06
C ARG A 131 -18.90 5.78 -5.96
N ARG A 132 -18.31 6.16 -7.09
CA ARG A 132 -16.97 6.76 -7.15
C ARG A 132 -16.99 8.20 -6.63
N HIS A 133 -15.96 8.57 -5.87
CA HIS A 133 -15.73 9.93 -5.37
C HIS A 133 -14.43 10.48 -5.93
N THR A 134 -14.50 11.63 -6.61
CA THR A 134 -13.37 12.20 -7.34
C THR A 134 -12.79 13.47 -6.74
N HIS A 135 -13.46 14.11 -5.77
CA HIS A 135 -13.03 15.40 -5.20
C HIS A 135 -12.73 15.31 -3.70
N THR A 136 -13.72 14.97 -2.88
CA THR A 136 -13.60 15.01 -1.41
C THR A 136 -12.47 14.11 -0.88
N CYS A 137 -12.29 12.92 -1.45
CA CYS A 137 -11.24 11.99 -1.02
C CYS A 137 -9.84 12.50 -1.38
N LEU A 138 -9.69 13.18 -2.53
CA LEU A 138 -8.39 13.68 -3.00
C LEU A 138 -7.83 14.81 -2.14
N GLN A 139 -8.65 15.49 -1.34
CA GLN A 139 -8.16 16.51 -0.41
C GLN A 139 -7.07 15.97 0.54
N CYS A 140 -7.18 14.70 0.94
CA CYS A 140 -6.15 14.02 1.73
C CYS A 140 -5.35 13.01 0.90
N HIS A 141 -6.01 12.33 -0.04
CA HIS A 141 -5.41 11.22 -0.80
C HIS A 141 -4.72 11.63 -2.10
N GLY A 142 -4.75 12.90 -2.51
CA GLY A 142 -3.99 13.45 -3.64
C GLY A 142 -2.90 14.44 -3.20
N SER A 143 -2.34 14.25 -2.00
CA SER A 143 -1.46 15.21 -1.33
C SER A 143 0.00 14.73 -1.27
N SER A 144 0.88 15.53 -0.65
CA SER A 144 2.27 15.11 -0.39
C SER A 144 2.37 13.82 0.45
N LEU A 145 1.34 13.51 1.24
CA LEU A 145 1.26 12.29 2.04
C LEU A 145 1.28 11.04 1.16
N THR A 146 0.69 11.12 -0.03
CA THR A 146 0.57 10.05 -1.03
C THR A 146 1.53 10.24 -2.21
N LYS A 147 2.65 10.96 -1.98
CA LYS A 147 3.68 11.28 -3.00
C LYS A 147 3.17 12.20 -4.13
N GLY A 148 2.08 12.93 -3.90
CA GLY A 148 1.51 13.89 -4.85
C GLY A 148 0.65 13.24 -5.94
N VAL A 149 0.16 12.03 -5.73
CA VAL A 149 -0.76 11.31 -6.63
C VAL A 149 -1.97 10.78 -5.86
N PRO A 150 -3.11 10.46 -6.51
CA PRO A 150 -4.19 9.72 -5.89
C PRO A 150 -3.65 8.40 -5.32
N GLY A 151 -3.65 8.26 -4.00
CA GLY A 151 -2.92 7.19 -3.33
C GLY A 151 -3.46 6.78 -1.98
N HIS A 152 -2.80 5.78 -1.40
CA HIS A 152 -3.16 5.16 -0.13
C HIS A 152 -2.20 5.60 0.97
N MET A 153 -2.62 5.51 2.22
CA MET A 153 -1.81 6.00 3.33
C MET A 153 -2.15 5.31 4.64
N VAL A 154 -1.10 4.95 5.38
CA VAL A 154 -1.17 4.59 6.79
C VAL A 154 -0.55 5.74 7.58
N ARG A 155 -1.34 6.35 8.45
CA ARG A 155 -0.87 7.43 9.34
C ARG A 155 -0.85 6.96 10.77
N SER A 156 0.25 7.26 11.43
CA SER A 156 0.43 7.12 12.87
C SER A 156 0.32 8.50 13.51
N VAL A 157 -0.57 8.61 14.51
CA VAL A 157 -0.88 9.84 15.23
C VAL A 157 -0.93 9.60 16.72
N TYR A 158 -0.43 10.52 17.51
CA TYR A 158 -0.76 10.55 18.93
C TYR A 158 -2.26 10.82 19.09
N SER A 159 -2.96 9.97 19.84
CA SER A 159 -4.42 10.04 19.97
C SER A 159 -4.83 10.08 21.42
N LYS A 160 -5.80 10.94 21.75
CA LYS A 160 -6.38 11.02 23.09
C LYS A 160 -7.30 9.83 23.37
N ALA A 161 -7.70 9.66 24.63
CA ALA A 161 -8.64 8.61 25.06
C ALA A 161 -10.03 8.68 24.38
N ASP A 162 -10.38 9.80 23.73
CA ASP A 162 -11.61 9.94 22.94
C ASP A 162 -11.41 9.71 21.43
N GLY A 163 -10.20 9.32 21.02
CA GLY A 163 -9.79 9.09 19.63
C GLY A 163 -9.34 10.35 18.87
N GLN A 164 -9.39 11.55 19.47
CA GLN A 164 -8.97 12.77 18.76
C GLN A 164 -7.44 12.80 18.58
N PRO A 165 -6.94 13.11 17.37
CA PRO A 165 -5.50 13.24 17.16
C PRO A 165 -4.95 14.51 17.85
N VAL A 166 -3.78 14.40 18.45
CA VAL A 166 -3.03 15.53 19.02
C VAL A 166 -2.13 16.10 17.93
N LEU A 167 -2.70 16.94 17.07
CA LEU A 167 -2.00 17.45 15.87
C LEU A 167 -0.69 18.19 16.20
N GLY A 168 -0.63 18.91 17.33
CA GLY A 168 0.57 19.62 17.78
C GLY A 168 1.76 18.71 18.12
N ALA A 169 1.54 17.42 18.39
CA ALA A 169 2.62 16.45 18.64
C ALA A 169 3.31 15.98 17.34
N GLY A 170 2.70 16.26 16.19
CA GLY A 170 3.12 15.76 14.88
C GLY A 170 2.37 14.51 14.45
N THR A 171 2.72 14.01 13.27
CA THR A 171 2.15 12.81 12.65
C THR A 171 3.24 12.10 11.86
N TYR A 172 3.20 10.78 11.80
CA TYR A 172 4.10 9.97 10.99
C TYR A 172 3.32 9.33 9.84
N ARG A 173 3.95 9.23 8.68
CA ARG A 173 3.50 8.30 7.62
C ARG A 173 4.24 7.00 7.85
N SER A 174 3.50 5.91 8.02
CA SER A 174 4.10 4.61 8.28
C SER A 174 4.28 3.83 6.98
N ASP A 175 5.51 3.39 6.75
CA ASP A 175 5.92 2.53 5.66
C ASP A 175 7.07 1.62 6.16
N HIS A 176 7.59 0.70 5.32
CA HIS A 176 8.62 -0.24 5.76
C HIS A 176 9.94 0.41 6.25
N THR A 177 10.22 1.68 5.92
CA THR A 177 11.43 2.42 6.36
C THR A 177 11.24 3.09 7.72
N SER A 178 9.99 3.21 8.16
CA SER A 178 9.66 3.85 9.43
C SER A 178 10.10 2.96 10.60
N PRO A 179 10.83 3.46 11.61
CA PRO A 179 11.11 2.69 12.81
C PRO A 179 9.82 2.27 13.53
N LEU A 180 9.77 1.08 14.15
CA LEU A 180 8.55 0.62 14.86
C LEU A 180 8.02 1.64 15.88
N LYS A 181 8.91 2.36 16.57
CA LYS A 181 8.58 3.36 17.59
C LYS A 181 7.74 4.54 17.07
N GLU A 182 7.65 4.71 15.76
CA GLU A 182 6.86 5.77 15.11
C GLU A 182 5.55 5.25 14.51
N ARG A 183 5.32 3.93 14.50
CA ARG A 183 4.19 3.29 13.83
C ARG A 183 2.97 3.12 14.74
N TRP A 184 1.80 3.06 14.10
CA TRP A 184 0.51 2.64 14.67
C TRP A 184 -0.14 3.51 15.76
N GLY A 185 0.31 4.74 15.96
CA GLY A 185 -0.40 5.67 16.84
C GLY A 185 -1.84 5.89 16.36
N GLY A 186 -2.83 5.67 17.22
CA GLY A 186 -4.24 5.75 16.84
C GLY A 186 -4.83 4.47 16.26
N TRP A 187 -4.08 3.37 16.30
CA TRP A 187 -4.47 2.03 15.85
C TRP A 187 -4.40 1.04 17.01
N TYR A 188 -5.27 0.04 16.99
CA TYR A 188 -5.07 -1.15 17.80
C TYR A 188 -4.06 -2.07 17.09
N VAL A 189 -3.21 -2.74 17.87
CA VAL A 189 -2.18 -3.66 17.37
C VAL A 189 -2.21 -4.91 18.24
N THR A 190 -2.34 -6.07 17.62
CA THR A 190 -2.22 -7.37 18.30
C THR A 190 -1.06 -8.17 17.72
N GLY A 191 -0.20 -8.68 18.60
CA GLY A 191 1.02 -9.37 18.22
C GLY A 191 2.11 -9.20 19.26
N GLN A 192 3.15 -10.02 19.14
CA GLN A 192 4.37 -9.90 19.94
C GLN A 192 5.50 -9.33 19.08
N HIS A 193 6.34 -8.50 19.69
CA HIS A 193 7.47 -7.83 19.05
C HIS A 193 8.67 -7.66 19.99
N GLY A 194 8.67 -8.39 21.11
CA GLY A 194 9.76 -8.42 22.09
C GLY A 194 9.97 -7.08 22.79
N SER A 195 11.22 -6.62 22.82
CA SER A 195 11.64 -5.35 23.44
C SER A 195 11.47 -4.13 22.53
N GLN A 196 11.12 -4.31 21.26
CA GLN A 196 10.80 -3.21 20.36
C GLN A 196 9.53 -2.50 20.82
N ARG A 197 9.33 -1.23 20.47
CA ARG A 197 8.16 -0.45 20.89
C ARG A 197 7.52 0.25 19.70
N HIS A 198 6.23 0.57 19.82
CA HIS A 198 5.40 1.26 18.84
C HIS A 198 4.35 2.12 19.52
N LEU A 199 3.62 2.95 18.77
CA LEU A 199 2.59 3.85 19.30
C LEU A 199 1.17 3.24 19.35
N GLY A 200 1.00 2.02 18.83
CA GLY A 200 -0.26 1.28 18.87
C GLY A 200 -0.75 0.97 20.28
N ASN A 201 -2.08 0.89 20.44
CA ASN A 201 -2.79 0.65 21.71
C ASN A 201 -2.66 1.77 22.78
N LEU A 202 -2.07 2.92 22.44
CA LEU A 202 -1.79 4.00 23.40
C LEU A 202 -2.79 5.16 23.32
N PHE A 203 -3.07 5.74 24.49
CA PHE A 203 -3.81 7.01 24.60
C PHE A 203 -2.93 8.04 25.30
N VAL A 204 -2.75 9.21 24.68
CA VAL A 204 -2.02 10.32 25.30
C VAL A 204 -2.97 11.24 26.05
N ASN A 205 -2.63 11.59 27.29
CA ASN A 205 -3.37 12.59 28.06
C ASN A 205 -2.86 14.00 27.73
N GLN A 206 -3.70 15.01 27.91
CA GLN A 206 -3.40 16.41 27.53
C GLN A 206 -2.29 17.09 28.36
N VAL A 207 -1.87 16.51 29.48
CA VAL A 207 -1.07 17.19 30.51
C VAL A 207 0.44 16.93 30.35
N ASP A 208 0.84 15.86 29.66
CA ASP A 208 2.24 15.49 29.46
C ASP A 208 2.68 15.69 28.00
N ASN A 209 3.99 15.84 27.77
CA ASN A 209 4.58 15.82 26.42
C ASN A 209 4.20 14.50 25.74
N PRO A 210 3.35 14.49 24.68
CA PRO A 210 2.87 13.24 24.09
C PRO A 210 3.98 12.33 23.55
N ARG A 211 5.17 12.88 23.32
CA ARG A 211 6.36 12.16 22.86
C ARG A 211 7.08 11.38 23.97
N GLU A 212 6.71 11.61 25.23
CA GLU A 212 7.21 10.92 26.41
C GLU A 212 6.21 9.85 26.91
N ALA A 213 5.22 9.49 26.09
CA ALA A 213 4.25 8.46 26.42
C ALA A 213 4.94 7.11 26.74
N ASP A 214 4.46 6.43 27.78
CA ASP A 214 4.91 5.09 28.14
C ASP A 214 4.47 4.06 27.07
N LEU A 215 5.43 3.69 26.22
CA LEU A 215 5.21 2.74 25.14
C LEU A 215 5.09 1.29 25.63
N ASP A 216 5.50 0.98 26.86
CA ASP A 216 5.41 -0.37 27.42
C ASP A 216 3.95 -0.79 27.62
N SER A 217 3.08 0.16 27.98
CA SER A 217 1.66 -0.09 28.27
C SER A 217 0.84 -0.65 27.09
N GLY A 218 1.28 -0.42 25.85
CA GLY A 218 0.63 -0.89 24.62
C GLY A 218 1.35 -2.03 23.91
N ALA A 219 2.48 -2.51 24.47
CA ALA A 219 3.36 -3.48 23.85
C ALA A 219 2.87 -4.93 24.04
N ASN A 220 3.15 -5.79 23.06
CA ASN A 220 2.89 -7.23 23.10
C ASN A 220 1.44 -7.62 23.45
N VAL A 221 0.47 -6.77 23.11
CA VAL A 221 -0.96 -7.02 23.32
C VAL A 221 -1.41 -8.15 22.40
N THR A 222 -2.13 -9.15 22.91
CA THR A 222 -2.64 -10.29 22.12
C THR A 222 -4.16 -10.40 22.12
N ASP A 223 -4.85 -9.67 23.00
CA ASP A 223 -6.31 -9.64 23.10
C ASP A 223 -6.81 -8.19 23.21
N LEU A 224 -7.77 -7.82 22.36
CA LEU A 224 -8.38 -6.49 22.35
C LEU A 224 -9.64 -6.38 23.21
N LYS A 225 -10.15 -7.48 23.79
CA LYS A 225 -11.32 -7.45 24.67
C LYS A 225 -11.23 -6.46 25.83
N PRO A 226 -10.04 -6.20 26.46
CA PRO A 226 -9.92 -5.18 27.49
C PRO A 226 -10.19 -3.75 26.99
N TYR A 227 -10.02 -3.50 25.68
CA TYR A 227 -10.17 -2.16 25.10
C TYR A 227 -11.59 -1.90 24.60
N PHE A 228 -12.23 -2.89 23.96
CA PHE A 228 -13.61 -2.78 23.45
C PHE A 228 -14.24 -4.15 23.17
N ARG A 229 -15.55 -4.17 22.84
CA ARG A 229 -16.27 -5.39 22.49
C ARG A 229 -15.95 -5.87 21.06
N THR A 230 -15.11 -6.89 20.94
CA THR A 230 -14.63 -7.43 19.66
C THR A 230 -15.63 -8.27 18.87
N ALA A 231 -16.66 -8.83 19.52
CA ALA A 231 -17.67 -9.71 18.87
C ALA A 231 -18.49 -9.04 17.73
N GLY A 232 -18.29 -7.74 17.50
CA GLY A 232 -18.92 -6.97 16.45
C GLY A 232 -18.15 -6.89 15.13
N TYR A 233 -16.98 -7.52 15.04
CA TYR A 233 -16.04 -7.47 13.92
C TYR A 233 -15.83 -8.87 13.35
N LEU A 234 -15.26 -8.98 12.14
CA LEU A 234 -15.00 -10.28 11.52
C LEU A 234 -13.84 -11.02 12.20
N SER A 235 -12.89 -10.27 12.77
CA SER A 235 -11.79 -10.78 13.57
C SER A 235 -11.73 -10.05 14.92
N GLY A 236 -11.24 -10.75 15.95
CA GLY A 236 -10.92 -10.13 17.24
C GLY A 236 -9.57 -9.41 17.27
N HIS A 237 -8.81 -9.47 16.16
CA HIS A 237 -7.42 -9.06 16.07
C HIS A 237 -7.23 -7.82 15.19
N SER A 238 -6.09 -7.17 15.36
CA SER A 238 -5.55 -6.12 14.50
C SER A 238 -4.07 -6.42 14.29
N ASP A 239 -3.79 -7.43 13.46
CA ASP A 239 -2.54 -8.16 13.47
C ASP A 239 -1.32 -7.30 13.09
N ILE A 240 -0.26 -7.35 13.90
CA ILE A 240 0.98 -6.62 13.67
C ILE A 240 1.63 -6.95 12.31
N VAL A 241 1.55 -8.20 11.86
CA VAL A 241 2.09 -8.64 10.57
C VAL A 241 1.25 -8.05 9.43
N ALA A 242 -0.08 -8.08 9.56
CA ALA A 242 -1.00 -7.47 8.60
C ALA A 242 -0.74 -5.96 8.46
N LEU A 243 -0.53 -5.27 9.58
CA LEU A 243 -0.19 -3.84 9.59
C LEU A 243 1.14 -3.55 8.88
N MET A 244 2.18 -4.34 9.13
CA MET A 244 3.49 -4.16 8.46
C MET A 244 3.38 -4.37 6.94
N VAL A 245 2.61 -5.37 6.49
CA VAL A 245 2.37 -5.61 5.05
C VAL A 245 1.55 -4.47 4.45
N LEU A 246 0.48 -4.02 5.11
CA LEU A 246 -0.37 -2.90 4.69
C LEU A 246 0.46 -1.62 4.44
N GLU A 247 1.35 -1.29 5.37
CA GLU A 247 2.23 -0.11 5.28
C GLU A 247 3.18 -0.16 4.08
N HIS A 248 3.77 -1.33 3.82
CA HIS A 248 4.59 -1.54 2.64
C HIS A 248 3.77 -1.40 1.36
N GLN A 249 2.63 -2.11 1.29
CA GLN A 249 1.77 -2.19 0.12
C GLN A 249 1.25 -0.81 -0.32
N THR A 250 0.75 -0.03 0.63
CA THR A 250 0.19 1.31 0.35
C THR A 250 1.23 2.25 -0.27
N THR A 251 2.46 2.22 0.21
CA THR A 251 3.52 3.10 -0.31
C THR A 251 4.05 2.62 -1.65
N MET A 252 4.19 1.31 -1.86
CA MET A 252 4.59 0.74 -3.15
C MET A 252 3.58 1.10 -4.26
N HIS A 253 2.27 1.00 -4.01
CA HIS A 253 1.25 1.44 -4.97
C HIS A 253 1.37 2.92 -5.34
N ASN A 254 1.63 3.79 -4.35
CA ASN A 254 1.81 5.22 -4.61
C ASN A 254 3.05 5.48 -5.49
N LEU A 255 4.13 4.74 -5.28
CA LEU A 255 5.35 4.87 -6.07
C LEU A 255 5.16 4.37 -7.51
N ILE A 256 4.47 3.25 -7.70
CA ILE A 256 4.09 2.74 -9.03
C ILE A 256 3.22 3.77 -9.76
N THR A 257 2.17 4.27 -9.11
CA THR A 257 1.28 5.31 -9.66
C THR A 257 2.06 6.56 -10.05
N ARG A 258 2.95 7.02 -9.18
CA ARG A 258 3.77 8.21 -9.44
C ARG A 258 4.72 7.98 -10.63
N ALA A 259 5.33 6.81 -10.73
CA ALA A 259 6.18 6.47 -11.87
C ALA A 259 5.38 6.43 -13.18
N ASN A 260 4.16 5.88 -13.16
CA ASN A 260 3.24 5.93 -14.29
C ASN A 260 2.98 7.38 -14.72
N PHE A 261 2.47 8.21 -13.81
CA PHE A 261 2.04 9.58 -14.14
C PHE A 261 3.19 10.44 -14.65
N LEU A 262 4.34 10.41 -13.97
CA LEU A 262 5.51 11.19 -14.40
C LEU A 262 6.00 10.77 -15.79
N THR A 263 5.93 9.48 -16.11
CA THR A 263 6.34 8.98 -17.42
C THR A 263 5.35 9.38 -18.49
N GLN A 264 4.04 9.21 -18.27
CA GLN A 264 2.99 9.65 -19.20
C GLN A 264 3.10 11.15 -19.51
N ILE A 265 3.27 11.99 -18.50
CA ILE A 265 3.47 13.44 -18.65
C ILE A 265 4.76 13.72 -19.43
N THR A 266 5.85 13.00 -19.13
CA THR A 266 7.13 13.16 -19.85
C THR A 266 7.00 12.80 -21.33
N LEU A 267 6.29 11.71 -21.65
CA LEU A 267 6.06 11.28 -23.04
C LEU A 267 5.15 12.26 -23.80
N ARG A 268 4.10 12.78 -23.15
CA ARG A 268 3.28 13.87 -23.71
C ARG A 268 4.13 15.08 -24.06
N ASP A 269 4.92 15.56 -23.10
CA ASP A 269 5.77 16.74 -23.30
C ASP A 269 6.81 16.50 -24.40
N ALA A 270 7.40 15.29 -24.43
CA ALA A 270 8.34 14.88 -25.47
C ALA A 270 7.69 14.92 -26.86
N ALA A 271 6.48 14.37 -27.02
CA ALA A 271 5.77 14.38 -28.29
C ALA A 271 5.47 15.81 -28.78
N VAL A 272 5.03 16.70 -27.88
CA VAL A 272 4.81 18.13 -28.21
C VAL A 272 6.11 18.80 -28.65
N MET A 273 7.19 18.61 -27.90
CA MET A 273 8.49 19.21 -28.20
C MET A 273 9.12 18.66 -29.48
N ASN A 274 9.00 17.35 -29.73
CA ASN A 274 9.52 16.72 -30.95
C ASN A 274 8.81 17.29 -32.17
N LYS A 275 7.48 17.44 -32.11
CA LYS A 275 6.71 18.09 -33.17
C LYS A 275 7.10 19.55 -33.39
N MET A 276 7.31 20.32 -32.33
CA MET A 276 7.72 21.73 -32.43
C MET A 276 9.13 21.92 -32.99
N LEU A 277 10.01 20.94 -32.79
CA LEU A 277 11.40 20.97 -33.22
C LEU A 277 11.67 20.11 -34.46
N GLU A 278 10.61 19.64 -35.14
CA GLU A 278 10.69 18.78 -36.33
C GLU A 278 11.59 17.54 -36.15
N ARG A 279 11.53 16.95 -34.95
CA ARG A 279 12.23 15.69 -34.61
C ARG A 279 11.32 14.50 -34.82
N SER A 280 11.93 13.33 -34.96
CA SER A 280 11.19 12.06 -35.02
C SER A 280 10.33 11.85 -33.76
N ASP A 281 9.17 11.21 -33.90
CA ASP A 281 8.24 10.96 -32.80
C ASP A 281 8.85 10.05 -31.72
N ASP A 282 9.78 9.17 -32.10
CA ASP A 282 10.52 8.27 -31.21
C ASP A 282 11.76 8.90 -30.58
N PHE A 283 12.11 10.15 -30.92
CA PHE A 283 13.28 10.82 -30.38
C PHE A 283 13.13 11.05 -28.86
N CYS A 284 14.02 10.45 -28.08
CA CYS A 284 14.12 10.70 -26.66
C CYS A 284 15.30 11.64 -26.37
N SER A 285 15.03 12.81 -25.79
CA SER A 285 16.10 13.70 -25.32
C SER A 285 16.70 13.21 -24.01
N GLU A 286 17.98 13.52 -23.75
CA GLU A 286 18.65 13.23 -22.47
C GLU A 286 17.85 13.74 -21.25
N SER A 287 17.18 14.89 -21.40
CA SER A 287 16.34 15.46 -20.35
C SER A 287 15.12 14.57 -20.05
N ASN A 288 14.49 14.01 -21.09
CA ASN A 288 13.35 13.10 -20.94
C ASN A 288 13.79 11.75 -20.36
N GLU A 289 14.94 11.22 -20.81
CA GLU A 289 15.53 10.01 -20.22
C GLU A 289 15.79 10.19 -18.73
N ARG A 290 16.39 11.32 -18.33
CA ARG A 290 16.62 11.64 -16.91
C ARG A 290 15.32 11.75 -16.11
N ARG A 291 14.25 12.33 -16.68
CA ARG A 291 12.93 12.39 -16.04
C ARG A 291 12.37 10.99 -15.79
N ILE A 292 12.49 10.09 -16.77
CA ILE A 292 12.04 8.70 -16.67
C ILE A 292 12.90 7.92 -15.65
N ASN A 293 14.22 8.13 -15.65
CA ASN A 293 15.12 7.53 -14.67
C ASN A 293 14.78 7.95 -13.23
N ASN A 294 14.51 9.23 -13.02
CA ASN A 294 14.10 9.76 -11.71
C ASN A 294 12.71 9.26 -11.27
N ALA A 295 11.86 8.85 -12.21
CA ALA A 295 10.58 8.20 -11.93
C ALA A 295 10.77 6.72 -11.56
N ALA A 296 11.71 6.02 -12.20
CA ALA A 296 12.01 4.61 -11.98
C ALA A 296 12.74 4.34 -10.65
N GLU A 297 13.75 5.13 -10.30
CA GLU A 297 14.66 4.82 -9.19
C GLU A 297 13.95 4.66 -7.82
N PRO A 298 12.99 5.52 -7.43
CA PRO A 298 12.25 5.32 -6.18
C PRO A 298 11.44 4.03 -6.15
N VAL A 299 10.94 3.56 -7.31
CA VAL A 299 10.23 2.28 -7.43
C VAL A 299 11.21 1.15 -7.14
N VAL A 300 12.38 1.13 -7.79
CA VAL A 300 13.40 0.09 -7.61
C VAL A 300 13.88 0.00 -6.17
N LYS A 301 14.23 1.14 -5.56
CA LYS A 301 14.66 1.22 -4.16
C LYS A 301 13.62 0.64 -3.22
N TYR A 302 12.37 1.06 -3.36
CA TYR A 302 11.29 0.60 -2.49
C TYR A 302 10.90 -0.86 -2.73
N LEU A 303 10.92 -1.29 -4.00
CA LEU A 303 10.66 -2.68 -4.39
C LEU A 303 11.71 -3.60 -3.76
N LEU A 304 12.98 -3.19 -3.70
CA LEU A 304 14.07 -3.95 -3.09
C LEU A 304 14.32 -3.66 -1.60
N PHE A 305 13.35 -3.07 -0.90
CA PHE A 305 13.44 -2.83 0.56
C PHE A 305 14.62 -1.96 1.00
N ALA A 306 15.10 -1.06 0.13
CA ALA A 306 16.13 -0.09 0.51
C ALA A 306 15.65 0.78 1.68
N GLY A 307 16.46 0.83 2.75
CA GLY A 307 16.15 1.58 3.96
C GLY A 307 15.09 0.94 4.87
N GLU A 308 14.77 -0.34 4.69
CA GLU A 308 13.87 -1.06 5.61
C GLU A 308 14.35 -0.96 7.07
N ALA A 309 13.42 -0.65 7.98
CA ALA A 309 13.71 -0.61 9.41
C ALA A 309 14.00 -2.03 9.92
N ARG A 310 15.22 -2.26 10.40
CA ARG A 310 15.65 -3.55 10.94
C ARG A 310 14.81 -3.99 12.14
N LEU A 311 14.36 -5.24 12.12
CA LEU A 311 13.76 -5.89 13.28
C LEU A 311 14.86 -6.37 14.23
N THR A 312 14.76 -6.00 15.50
CA THR A 312 15.72 -6.40 16.55
C THR A 312 15.19 -7.52 17.45
N ALA A 313 13.93 -7.90 17.29
CA ALA A 313 13.30 -9.05 17.90
C ALA A 313 12.24 -9.66 16.96
N PRO A 314 11.91 -10.95 17.10
CA PRO A 314 10.89 -11.59 16.28
C PRO A 314 9.53 -10.90 16.42
N ILE A 315 8.84 -10.78 15.28
CA ILE A 315 7.44 -10.35 15.19
C ILE A 315 6.57 -11.59 15.07
N VAL A 316 5.55 -11.69 15.91
CA VAL A 316 4.59 -12.81 15.91
C VAL A 316 3.18 -12.25 15.84
N GLY A 317 2.45 -12.62 14.79
CA GLY A 317 1.04 -12.26 14.61
C GLY A 317 0.12 -12.95 15.61
N THR A 318 -1.17 -12.61 15.53
CA THR A 318 -2.24 -13.18 16.39
C THR A 318 -3.40 -13.76 15.58
N SER A 319 -3.34 -13.65 14.26
CA SER A 319 -4.30 -14.18 13.30
C SER A 319 -3.61 -15.10 12.29
N ASN A 320 -4.39 -15.74 11.42
CA ASN A 320 -3.88 -16.57 10.32
C ASN A 320 -3.34 -15.75 9.13
N PHE A 321 -3.19 -14.43 9.27
CA PHE A 321 -2.83 -13.55 8.15
C PHE A 321 -1.48 -13.94 7.54
N ALA A 322 -0.49 -14.28 8.36
CA ALA A 322 0.85 -14.61 7.87
C ALA A 322 0.84 -15.87 6.98
N GLU A 323 0.12 -16.91 7.40
CA GLU A 323 -0.05 -18.14 6.64
C GLU A 323 -0.85 -17.89 5.35
N GLU A 324 -2.03 -17.26 5.46
CA GLU A 324 -2.88 -16.96 4.30
C GLU A 324 -2.15 -16.10 3.26
N PHE A 325 -1.46 -15.05 3.71
CA PHE A 325 -0.68 -14.16 2.86
C PHE A 325 0.43 -14.90 2.12
N ALA A 326 1.16 -15.80 2.79
CA ALA A 326 2.27 -16.55 2.20
C ALA A 326 1.82 -17.62 1.20
N THR A 327 0.55 -18.06 1.24
CA THR A 327 -0.01 -18.96 0.23
C THR A 327 -0.37 -18.28 -1.09
N GLY A 328 -0.48 -16.94 -1.09
CA GLY A 328 -0.76 -16.17 -2.30
C GLY A 328 0.40 -16.12 -3.29
N GLY A 329 0.11 -15.66 -4.51
CA GLY A 329 1.11 -15.35 -5.53
C GLY A 329 1.81 -16.57 -6.16
N PRO A 330 2.68 -16.33 -7.16
CA PRO A 330 3.39 -17.41 -7.82
C PRO A 330 4.53 -17.96 -6.95
N ARG A 331 4.86 -19.23 -7.17
CA ARG A 331 6.02 -19.93 -6.61
C ARG A 331 6.96 -20.36 -7.73
N ASP A 332 8.26 -20.31 -7.46
CA ASP A 332 9.26 -20.82 -8.39
C ASP A 332 9.37 -22.36 -8.33
N LYS A 333 10.26 -22.95 -9.13
CA LYS A 333 10.45 -24.42 -9.16
C LYS A 333 10.98 -25.03 -7.87
N GLN A 334 11.45 -24.20 -6.94
CA GLN A 334 11.91 -24.60 -5.60
C GLN A 334 10.85 -24.31 -4.54
N GLU A 335 9.61 -24.05 -4.95
CA GLU A 335 8.48 -23.65 -4.10
C GLU A 335 8.70 -22.35 -3.33
N ARG A 336 9.61 -21.48 -3.78
CA ARG A 336 9.90 -20.18 -3.14
C ARG A 336 8.97 -19.09 -3.65
N SER A 337 8.56 -18.16 -2.77
CA SER A 337 7.72 -17.00 -3.14
C SER A 337 8.22 -15.68 -2.56
N LEU A 338 8.02 -14.58 -3.30
CA LEU A 338 8.24 -13.21 -2.79
C LEU A 338 7.27 -12.82 -1.65
N ARG A 339 6.27 -13.66 -1.35
CA ARG A 339 5.37 -13.49 -0.20
C ARG A 339 5.84 -14.23 1.05
N GLU A 340 6.94 -14.97 1.01
CA GLU A 340 7.50 -15.58 2.21
C GLU A 340 7.97 -14.51 3.20
N LEU A 341 7.48 -14.60 4.43
CA LEU A 341 7.79 -13.68 5.51
C LEU A 341 9.01 -14.19 6.31
N ASP A 342 9.87 -13.28 6.76
CA ASP A 342 11.00 -13.58 7.66
C ASP A 342 10.61 -13.29 9.12
N LEU A 343 10.13 -12.07 9.39
CA LEU A 343 9.66 -11.57 10.69
C LEU A 343 10.67 -11.67 11.84
N ARG A 344 11.96 -11.91 11.57
CA ARG A 344 13.01 -12.00 12.59
C ARG A 344 13.97 -10.83 12.50
N GLY A 345 14.45 -10.53 11.29
CA GLY A 345 15.33 -9.41 10.99
C GLY A 345 14.71 -8.41 10.00
N ARG A 346 13.77 -8.87 9.16
CA ARG A 346 13.10 -8.10 8.11
C ARG A 346 11.67 -8.58 7.86
N LEU A 347 10.89 -7.88 7.05
CA LEU A 347 9.51 -8.25 6.73
C LEU A 347 9.47 -9.50 5.83
N PHE A 348 10.06 -9.44 4.64
CA PHE A 348 10.07 -10.54 3.68
C PHE A 348 11.38 -11.31 3.68
N LYS A 349 11.29 -12.62 3.53
CA LYS A 349 12.45 -13.51 3.39
C LYS A 349 13.25 -13.20 2.13
N TYR A 350 12.60 -12.81 1.05
CA TYR A 350 13.26 -12.31 -0.16
C TYR A 350 12.90 -10.82 -0.28
N PRO A 351 13.85 -9.88 -0.05
CA PRO A 351 13.59 -8.43 0.02
C PRO A 351 13.33 -7.85 -1.38
N CYS A 352 12.20 -8.27 -1.98
CA CYS A 352 11.67 -7.84 -3.26
C CYS A 352 10.14 -7.87 -3.15
N SER A 353 9.49 -6.72 -3.35
CA SER A 353 8.06 -6.58 -3.14
C SER A 353 7.27 -7.52 -4.07
N TYR A 354 6.34 -8.26 -3.48
CA TYR A 354 5.39 -9.08 -4.23
C TYR A 354 4.51 -8.27 -5.20
N LEU A 355 4.41 -6.95 -5.03
CA LEU A 355 3.66 -6.07 -5.91
C LEU A 355 4.30 -5.88 -7.29
N ILE A 356 5.49 -6.44 -7.53
CA ILE A 356 6.02 -6.61 -8.89
C ILE A 356 5.08 -7.45 -9.78
N TYR A 357 4.21 -8.28 -9.18
CA TYR A 357 3.19 -9.07 -9.90
C TYR A 357 1.83 -8.36 -10.02
N SER A 358 1.69 -7.13 -9.52
CA SER A 358 0.41 -6.40 -9.60
C SER A 358 0.13 -5.92 -11.02
N ALA A 359 -1.16 -5.80 -11.38
CA ALA A 359 -1.57 -5.19 -12.65
C ALA A 359 -1.04 -3.75 -12.78
N ALA A 360 -0.99 -3.01 -11.66
CA ALA A 360 -0.44 -1.66 -11.61
C ALA A 360 1.04 -1.60 -12.02
N PHE A 361 1.86 -2.58 -11.61
CA PHE A 361 3.24 -2.68 -12.08
C PHE A 361 3.29 -3.13 -13.55
N ASP A 362 2.43 -4.07 -13.93
CA ASP A 362 2.47 -4.66 -15.25
C ASP A 362 2.06 -3.74 -16.39
N GLU A 363 1.14 -2.82 -16.13
CA GLU A 363 0.68 -1.83 -17.11
C GLU A 363 1.45 -0.49 -17.03
N LEU A 364 2.56 -0.44 -16.28
CA LEU A 364 3.45 0.72 -16.33
C LEU A 364 3.84 1.05 -17.79
N PRO A 365 3.95 2.35 -18.14
CA PRO A 365 4.42 2.74 -19.47
C PRO A 365 5.74 2.06 -19.82
N ALA A 366 5.85 1.54 -21.04
CA ALA A 366 7.00 0.72 -21.46
C ALA A 366 8.35 1.40 -21.16
N ALA A 367 8.45 2.71 -21.37
CA ALA A 367 9.67 3.48 -21.12
C ALA A 367 10.18 3.36 -19.67
N VAL A 368 9.30 3.48 -18.67
CA VAL A 368 9.70 3.37 -17.26
C VAL A 368 9.80 1.92 -16.82
N LYS A 369 8.95 1.02 -17.33
CA LYS A 369 9.01 -0.41 -17.02
C LYS A 369 10.33 -1.02 -17.47
N THR A 370 10.80 -0.70 -18.68
CA THR A 370 12.12 -1.11 -19.18
C THR A 370 13.23 -0.59 -18.29
N ARG A 371 13.16 0.68 -17.86
CA ARG A 371 14.17 1.24 -16.97
C ARG A 371 14.19 0.57 -15.59
N ILE A 372 13.03 0.28 -15.02
CA ILE A 372 12.91 -0.44 -13.75
C ILE A 372 13.53 -1.84 -13.89
N TYR A 373 13.22 -2.59 -14.94
CA TYR A 373 13.83 -3.92 -15.14
C TYR A 373 15.34 -3.86 -15.36
N GLN A 374 15.85 -2.86 -16.06
CA GLN A 374 17.30 -2.69 -16.19
C GLN A 374 17.93 -2.44 -14.83
N ARG A 375 17.38 -1.52 -14.04
CA ARG A 375 17.90 -1.20 -12.71
C ARG A 375 17.80 -2.38 -11.74
N LEU A 376 16.70 -3.12 -11.77
CA LEU A 376 16.57 -4.36 -11.00
C LEU A 376 17.62 -5.38 -11.43
N TRP A 377 17.92 -5.49 -12.72
CA TRP A 377 18.98 -6.36 -13.21
C TRP A 377 20.34 -5.92 -12.69
N ASP A 378 20.73 -4.66 -12.88
CA ASP A 378 22.02 -4.11 -12.42
C ASP A 378 22.24 -4.37 -10.91
N VAL A 379 21.18 -4.21 -10.10
CA VAL A 379 21.23 -4.51 -8.67
C VAL A 379 21.31 -6.02 -8.44
N LEU A 380 20.44 -6.84 -9.03
CA LEU A 380 20.40 -8.27 -8.73
C LEU A 380 21.56 -9.08 -9.33
N THR A 381 22.28 -8.57 -10.33
CA THR A 381 23.53 -9.16 -10.82
C THR A 381 24.76 -8.67 -10.06
N GLY A 382 24.62 -7.63 -9.23
CA GLY A 382 25.70 -7.05 -8.45
C GLY A 382 26.56 -6.04 -9.21
N GLU A 383 26.13 -5.59 -10.39
CA GLU A 383 26.76 -4.47 -11.10
C GLU A 383 26.61 -3.15 -10.32
N ASP A 384 25.48 -2.96 -9.64
CA ASP A 384 25.25 -1.83 -8.74
C ASP A 384 25.71 -2.12 -7.31
N THR A 385 26.73 -1.36 -6.88
CA THR A 385 27.34 -1.43 -5.54
C THR A 385 27.01 -0.22 -4.66
N SER A 386 26.01 0.58 -5.02
CA SER A 386 25.60 1.76 -4.24
C SER A 386 25.09 1.38 -2.85
N GLU A 387 25.24 2.33 -1.91
CA GLU A 387 24.90 2.15 -0.49
C GLU A 387 23.45 1.69 -0.27
N ASP A 388 22.53 2.18 -1.09
CA ASP A 388 21.09 1.88 -1.02
C ASP A 388 20.77 0.37 -1.12
N PHE A 389 21.65 -0.44 -1.72
CA PHE A 389 21.43 -1.88 -1.95
C PHE A 389 22.39 -2.78 -1.17
N GLN A 390 23.26 -2.23 -0.32
CA GLN A 390 24.25 -3.02 0.44
C GLN A 390 23.60 -4.01 1.44
N HIS A 391 22.35 -3.79 1.82
CA HIS A 391 21.58 -4.73 2.66
C HIS A 391 21.25 -6.04 1.94
N LEU A 392 21.29 -6.07 0.61
CA LEU A 392 21.06 -7.28 -0.20
C LEU A 392 22.34 -8.12 -0.28
N THR A 393 22.34 -9.26 0.41
CA THR A 393 23.42 -10.23 0.31
C THR A 393 23.49 -10.87 -1.08
N PRO A 394 24.63 -11.46 -1.49
CA PRO A 394 24.71 -12.21 -2.75
C PRO A 394 23.65 -13.32 -2.86
N VAL A 395 23.32 -13.97 -1.73
CA VAL A 395 22.27 -14.99 -1.66
C VAL A 395 20.89 -14.40 -1.91
N ASP A 396 20.58 -13.23 -1.32
CA ASP A 396 19.32 -12.54 -1.57
C ASP A 396 19.16 -12.19 -3.04
N ARG A 397 20.21 -11.62 -3.65
CA ARG A 397 20.21 -11.21 -5.06
C ARG A 397 19.96 -12.40 -5.99
N GLN A 398 20.70 -13.50 -5.79
CA GLN A 398 20.52 -14.73 -6.56
C GLN A 398 19.13 -15.35 -6.38
N ALA A 399 18.61 -15.37 -5.15
CA ALA A 399 17.30 -15.94 -4.87
C ALA A 399 16.18 -15.12 -5.53
N ILE A 400 16.22 -13.79 -5.41
CA ILE A 400 15.23 -12.89 -6.06
C ILE A 400 15.30 -13.06 -7.58
N LEU A 401 16.51 -13.07 -8.16
CA LEU A 401 16.71 -13.23 -9.60
C LEU A 401 16.13 -14.57 -10.09
N ALA A 402 16.41 -15.66 -9.37
CA ALA A 402 15.91 -16.99 -9.72
C ALA A 402 14.37 -17.08 -9.61
N ILE A 403 13.79 -16.54 -8.53
CA ILE A 403 12.33 -16.50 -8.35
C ILE A 403 11.70 -15.74 -9.53
N LEU A 404 12.15 -14.51 -9.80
CA LEU A 404 11.58 -13.69 -10.88
C LEU A 404 11.72 -14.34 -12.25
N ARG A 405 12.86 -14.99 -12.56
CA ARG A 405 13.05 -15.70 -13.82
C ARG A 405 12.03 -16.82 -14.05
N ASP A 406 11.68 -17.54 -12.99
CA ASP A 406 10.73 -18.65 -13.06
C ASP A 406 9.25 -18.18 -13.05
N THR A 407 8.95 -17.07 -12.37
CA THR A 407 7.56 -16.68 -12.07
C THR A 407 7.07 -15.42 -12.79
N LYS A 408 7.95 -14.46 -13.11
CA LYS A 408 7.55 -13.17 -13.66
C LYS A 408 7.42 -13.23 -15.18
N GLN A 409 6.19 -13.06 -15.66
CA GLN A 409 5.91 -12.96 -17.08
C GLN A 409 6.37 -11.61 -17.66
N GLY A 410 6.76 -11.62 -18.94
CA GLY A 410 7.15 -10.41 -19.67
C GLY A 410 8.48 -9.78 -19.24
N LEU A 411 9.39 -10.56 -18.62
CA LEU A 411 10.75 -10.10 -18.36
C LEU A 411 11.53 -9.87 -19.68
N PRO A 412 12.42 -8.85 -19.74
CA PRO A 412 13.29 -8.62 -20.89
C PRO A 412 14.17 -9.82 -21.24
N GLU A 413 14.60 -9.96 -22.50
CA GLU A 413 15.37 -11.13 -22.96
C GLU A 413 16.68 -11.36 -22.20
N TYR A 414 17.39 -10.28 -21.83
CA TYR A 414 18.65 -10.39 -21.09
C TYR A 414 18.46 -10.99 -19.69
N TRP A 415 17.24 -10.99 -19.14
CA TRP A 415 16.93 -11.73 -17.91
C TRP A 415 16.96 -13.24 -18.12
N ARG A 416 16.71 -13.73 -19.33
CA ARG A 416 16.60 -15.17 -19.64
C ARG A 416 17.90 -15.79 -20.12
N ARG A 417 18.83 -14.97 -20.61
CA ARG A 417 20.18 -15.43 -20.96
C ARG A 417 20.96 -15.62 -19.65
N GLY A 418 20.98 -16.85 -19.15
CA GLY A 418 21.91 -17.26 -18.10
C GLY A 418 23.24 -17.69 -18.74
N ASN A 419 24.35 -17.28 -18.13
CA ASN A 419 25.74 -17.64 -18.45
C ASN A 419 25.94 -19.09 -18.95
N ASP A 420 25.83 -19.28 -20.27
CA ASP A 420 26.53 -20.35 -21.00
C ASP A 420 27.89 -19.79 -21.46
N GLU A 421 28.74 -19.40 -20.50
CA GLU A 421 30.20 -19.28 -20.68
C GLU A 421 30.93 -19.82 -19.46
#